data_AF-A0A7S4SNL5-F1
#
_entry.id   AF-A0A7S4SNL5-F1
#
_cell.length_a   1.000
_cell.length_b   1.000
_cell.length_c   1.000
_cell.angle_alpha   90.00
_cell.angle_beta   90.00
_cell.angle_gamma   90.00
#
_symmetry.space_group_name_H-M   'P 1'
#
loop_
_entity.id
_entity.type
_entity.pdbx_description
1 polymer ?
#
loop_
_entity_poly.entity_id
_entity_poly.type
_entity_poly.pdbx_seq_one_letter_code
_entity_poly.pdbx_strand_id
1 'polypeptide(L)'
;LRPTTIKVNGCSRSRQKNLISKPTESTLYDGDLRLERAKAMDLIDAISRSGELALVESSFHVIVAATHCFDETVIDTVVKQNQNPIESIERSSLIVASTIQDTPVASLLAPSASKRIRLASPQLFNMLE
;
A
#
# COMPACT_ATOMS: atom_id res chain seq x y z
N LEU A 1 -10.88 -6.01 -8.63
CA LEU A 1 -10.15 -5.76 -7.37
C LEU A 1 -11.14 -5.24 -6.33
N ARG A 2 -11.08 -5.73 -5.10
CA ARG A 2 -11.90 -5.20 -3.99
C ARG A 2 -11.00 -4.46 -2.99
N PRO A 3 -11.37 -3.25 -2.52
CA PRO A 3 -10.66 -2.59 -1.44
C PRO A 3 -10.68 -3.44 -0.18
N THR A 4 -9.55 -3.49 0.53
CA THR A 4 -9.40 -4.28 1.75
C THR A 4 -9.09 -3.38 2.92
N THR A 5 -9.95 -3.39 3.93
CA THR A 5 -9.73 -2.66 5.17
C THR A 5 -8.75 -3.43 6.05
N ILE A 6 -7.55 -2.87 6.25
CA ILE A 6 -6.61 -3.38 7.24
C ILE A 6 -7.14 -3.03 8.64
N LYS A 7 -7.49 -4.05 9.43
CA LYS A 7 -7.85 -3.88 10.83
C LYS A 7 -6.57 -3.86 11.67
N VAL A 8 -6.28 -2.73 12.28
CA VAL A 8 -5.15 -2.59 13.21
C VAL A 8 -5.68 -2.78 14.63
N ASN A 9 -5.24 -3.84 15.30
CA ASN A 9 -5.65 -4.15 16.66
C ASN A 9 -4.52 -3.77 17.62
N GLY A 10 -4.64 -2.60 18.24
CA GLY A 10 -3.64 -2.12 19.18
C GLY A 10 -2.45 -1.46 18.50
N CYS A 11 -1.91 -0.41 19.11
CA CYS A 11 -0.67 0.21 18.71
C CYS A 11 0.21 0.44 19.95
N SER A 12 1.47 0.03 19.91
CA SER A 12 2.41 0.33 20.99
C SER A 12 2.80 1.81 20.91
N ARG A 13 2.63 2.50 22.03
CA ARG A 13 3.04 3.89 22.21
C ARG A 13 4.12 3.97 23.27
N SER A 14 5.27 4.51 22.90
CA SER A 14 6.31 4.95 23.84
C SER A 14 6.19 6.45 24.06
N ARG A 15 6.11 6.89 25.31
CA ARG A 15 6.00 8.31 25.68
C ARG A 15 6.94 8.64 26.83
N GLN A 16 7.57 9.81 26.77
CA GLN A 16 8.42 10.33 27.82
C GLN A 16 7.82 11.61 28.39
N LYS A 17 7.71 11.71 29.73
CA LYS A 17 7.09 12.89 30.38
C LYS A 17 7.97 14.13 30.23
N ASN A 18 9.27 13.98 30.51
CA ASN A 18 10.31 15.00 30.38
C ASN A 18 11.57 14.39 29.76
N LEU A 19 12.48 15.19 29.20
CA LEU A 19 13.68 14.73 28.48
C LEU A 19 14.62 13.77 29.26
N ILE A 20 14.57 13.78 30.60
CA ILE A 20 15.45 12.96 31.46
C ILE A 20 14.72 11.73 32.04
N SER A 21 13.38 11.70 32.04
CA SER A 21 12.62 10.57 32.60
C SER A 21 12.66 9.35 31.69
N LYS A 22 12.57 8.13 32.24
CA LYS A 22 12.49 6.92 31.41
C LYS A 22 11.23 6.92 30.54
N PRO A 23 11.30 6.47 29.27
CA PRO A 23 10.13 6.26 28.44
C PRO A 23 9.17 5.25 29.09
N THR A 24 7.88 5.52 28.99
CA THR A 24 6.81 4.62 29.43
C THR A 24 6.10 4.08 28.20
N GLU A 25 5.96 2.77 28.12
CA GLU A 25 5.22 2.11 27.05
C GLU A 25 3.78 1.85 27.47
N SER A 26 2.86 2.01 26.52
CA SER A 26 1.44 1.74 26.69
C SER A 26 0.87 1.24 25.37
N THR A 27 -0.16 0.40 25.41
CA THR A 27 -0.88 -0.02 24.20
C THR A 27 -2.14 0.82 24.06
N LEU A 28 -2.30 1.46 22.90
CA LEU A 28 -3.52 2.19 22.55
C LEU A 28 -4.48 1.27 21.81
N TYR A 29 -5.78 1.37 22.11
CA TYR A 29 -6.83 0.62 21.44
C TYR A 29 -7.89 1.58 20.88
N ASP A 30 -8.60 1.13 19.84
CA ASP A 30 -9.81 1.75 19.24
C ASP A 30 -9.93 3.27 19.39
N GLY A 31 -10.74 3.74 20.35
CA GLY A 31 -11.07 5.15 20.55
C GLY A 31 -9.85 6.03 20.87
N ASP A 32 -8.94 5.52 21.72
CA ASP A 32 -7.71 6.22 22.07
C ASP A 32 -6.78 6.34 20.86
N LEU A 33 -6.74 5.30 20.02
CA LEU A 33 -5.96 5.32 18.78
C LEU A 33 -6.49 6.36 17.79
N ARG A 34 -7.81 6.50 17.66
CA ARG A 34 -8.43 7.52 16.79
C ARG A 34 -8.12 8.92 17.27
N LEU A 35 -8.23 9.15 18.58
CA LEU A 35 -7.92 10.44 19.19
C LEU A 35 -6.44 10.82 19.02
N GLU A 36 -5.53 9.89 19.31
CA GLU A 36 -4.10 10.15 19.20
C GLU A 36 -3.66 10.34 17.74
N ARG A 37 -4.25 9.59 16.80
CA ARG A 37 -4.04 9.80 15.36
C ARG A 37 -4.46 11.21 14.93
N ALA A 38 -5.62 11.68 15.37
CA ALA A 38 -6.09 13.03 15.03
C ALA A 38 -5.10 14.10 15.52
N LYS A 39 -4.67 14.00 16.79
CA LYS A 39 -3.65 14.91 17.36
C LYS A 39 -2.34 14.90 16.59
N ALA A 40 -1.86 13.71 16.20
CA ALA A 40 -0.63 13.58 15.44
C ALA A 40 -0.75 14.22 14.05
N MET A 41 -1.90 14.05 13.37
CA MET A 41 -2.16 14.70 12.08
C MET A 41 -2.27 16.21 12.22
N ASP A 42 -2.99 16.72 13.23
CA ASP A 42 -3.12 18.15 13.51
C ASP A 42 -1.75 18.81 13.77
N LEU A 43 -0.86 18.11 14.47
CA LEU A 43 0.50 18.56 14.74
C LEU A 43 1.33 18.63 13.44
N ILE A 44 1.28 17.59 12.61
CA ILE A 44 1.97 17.57 11.30
C ILE A 44 1.45 18.72 10.44
N ASP A 45 0.15 18.94 10.43
CA ASP A 45 -0.52 20.02 9.71
C ASP A 45 -0.06 21.41 10.18
N ALA A 46 0.00 21.62 11.50
CA ALA A 46 0.45 22.87 12.10
C ALA A 46 1.92 23.16 11.75
N ILE A 47 2.79 22.15 11.87
CA ILE A 47 4.21 22.25 11.55
C ILE A 47 4.43 22.47 10.04
N SER A 48 3.67 21.77 9.20
CA SER A 48 3.78 21.90 7.74
C SER A 48 3.35 23.29 7.27
N ARG A 49 2.33 23.89 7.91
CA ARG A 49 1.84 25.23 7.58
C ARG A 49 2.69 26.36 8.19
N SER A 50 3.36 26.14 9.32
CA SER A 50 4.19 27.17 9.94
C SER A 50 5.49 27.43 9.17
N GLY A 51 5.91 26.51 8.29
CA GLY A 51 7.13 26.64 7.49
C GLY A 51 8.42 26.57 8.31
N GLU A 52 8.32 26.28 9.61
CA GLU A 52 9.41 26.40 10.57
C GLU A 52 10.24 25.11 10.70
N LEU A 53 9.72 23.98 10.21
CA LEU A 53 10.44 22.72 10.17
C LEU A 53 10.39 22.14 8.75
N ALA A 54 11.50 22.22 8.03
CA ALA A 54 11.68 21.44 6.82
C ALA A 54 11.67 19.95 7.20
N LEU A 55 10.70 19.19 6.69
CA LEU A 55 10.65 17.74 6.82
C LEU A 55 11.70 17.10 5.88
N VAL A 56 12.98 17.25 6.20
CA VAL A 56 14.11 16.85 5.33
C VAL A 56 14.26 15.32 5.25
N GLU A 57 13.87 14.59 6.29
CA GLU A 57 14.04 13.12 6.39
C GLU A 57 12.76 12.41 6.87
N SER A 58 11.58 12.90 6.50
CA SER A 58 10.33 12.19 6.79
C SER A 58 9.98 11.20 5.67
N SER A 59 9.81 9.93 6.00
CA SER A 59 9.19 8.96 5.09
C SER A 59 7.71 8.80 5.42
N PHE A 60 6.85 8.97 4.42
CA PHE A 60 5.42 8.69 4.53
C PHE A 60 5.09 7.43 3.72
N HIS A 61 4.71 6.37 4.41
CA HIS A 61 4.37 5.10 3.78
C HIS A 61 2.85 4.96 3.68
N VAL A 62 2.33 4.90 2.45
CA VAL A 62 0.92 4.59 2.17
C VAL A 62 0.80 3.13 1.79
N ILE A 63 -0.05 2.39 2.51
CA ILE A 63 -0.35 0.99 2.19
C ILE A 63 -1.73 0.95 1.54
N VAL A 64 -1.76 0.56 0.26
CA VAL A 64 -3.01 0.29 -0.47
C VAL A 64 -3.23 -1.21 -0.48
N ALA A 65 -4.21 -1.67 0.30
CA ALA A 65 -4.59 -3.07 0.33
C ALA A 65 -5.76 -3.33 -0.63
N ALA A 66 -5.52 -4.17 -1.62
CA ALA A 66 -6.53 -4.65 -2.55
C ALA A 66 -6.51 -6.18 -2.61
N THR A 67 -7.69 -6.79 -2.53
CA THR A 67 -7.83 -8.23 -2.73
C THR A 67 -8.22 -8.51 -4.17
N HIS A 68 -7.44 -9.39 -4.83
CA HIS A 68 -7.85 -9.99 -6.09
C HIS A 68 -8.88 -11.09 -5.81
N CYS A 69 -10.10 -10.90 -6.27
CA CYS A 69 -11.15 -11.91 -6.21
C CYS A 69 -11.21 -12.61 -7.57
N PHE A 70 -11.18 -13.93 -7.56
CA PHE A 70 -11.46 -14.73 -8.74
C PHE A 70 -12.96 -14.98 -8.84
N ASP A 71 -13.51 -14.92 -10.06
CA ASP A 71 -14.92 -15.22 -10.31
C ASP A 71 -15.21 -16.72 -10.22
N GLU A 72 -14.22 -17.55 -10.52
CA GLU A 72 -14.27 -19.01 -10.46
C GLU A 72 -13.24 -19.57 -9.47
N THR A 73 -13.39 -20.86 -9.12
CA THR A 73 -12.38 -21.55 -8.34
C THR A 73 -11.07 -21.68 -9.12
N VAL A 74 -9.94 -21.84 -8.42
CA VAL A 74 -8.64 -22.06 -9.08
C VAL A 74 -8.68 -23.30 -9.97
N ILE A 75 -9.37 -24.36 -9.54
CA ILE A 75 -9.55 -25.59 -10.32
C ILE A 75 -10.32 -25.29 -11.61
N ASP A 76 -11.43 -24.57 -11.54
CA ASP A 76 -12.22 -24.22 -12.72
C ASP A 76 -11.43 -23.33 -13.69
N THR A 77 -10.68 -22.36 -13.17
CA THR A 77 -9.82 -21.47 -13.97
C THR A 77 -8.77 -22.24 -14.75
N VAL A 78 -8.12 -23.21 -14.10
CA VAL A 78 -7.05 -24.00 -14.73
C VAL A 78 -7.63 -25.06 -15.67
N VAL A 79 -8.70 -25.75 -15.27
CA VAL A 79 -9.21 -26.91 -16.00
C VAL A 79 -10.22 -26.52 -17.08
N LYS A 80 -11.20 -25.67 -16.76
CA LYS A 80 -12.26 -25.28 -17.71
C LYS A 80 -11.80 -24.16 -18.62
N GLN A 81 -11.11 -23.16 -18.06
CA GLN A 81 -10.69 -21.99 -18.85
C GLN A 81 -9.30 -22.14 -19.44
N ASN A 82 -8.51 -23.14 -19.02
CA ASN A 82 -7.12 -23.34 -19.42
C ASN A 82 -6.28 -22.05 -19.30
N GLN A 83 -6.54 -21.28 -18.24
CA GLN A 83 -5.87 -20.02 -17.98
C GLN A 83 -5.01 -20.14 -16.73
N ASN A 84 -3.86 -19.44 -16.75
CA ASN A 84 -3.00 -19.35 -15.59
C ASN A 84 -3.49 -18.21 -14.67
N PRO A 85 -4.01 -18.50 -13.47
CA PRO A 85 -4.54 -17.48 -12.57
C PRO A 85 -3.47 -16.46 -12.11
N ILE A 86 -2.19 -16.83 -12.17
CA ILE A 86 -1.07 -15.94 -11.84
C ILE A 86 -1.05 -14.74 -12.79
N GLU A 87 -1.33 -14.93 -14.08
CA GLU A 87 -1.31 -13.86 -15.07
C GLU A 87 -2.37 -12.79 -14.77
N SER A 88 -3.55 -13.21 -14.30
CA SER A 88 -4.61 -12.30 -13.88
C SER A 88 -4.22 -11.48 -12.65
N ILE A 89 -3.60 -12.12 -11.65
CA ILE A 89 -3.09 -11.42 -10.46
C ILE A 89 -2.02 -10.41 -10.85
N GLU A 90 -1.00 -10.84 -11.60
CA GLU A 90 0.12 -9.99 -12.01
C GLU A 90 -0.38 -8.76 -12.78
N ARG A 91 -1.29 -8.95 -13.72
CA ARG A 91 -1.92 -7.85 -14.46
C ARG A 91 -2.60 -6.86 -13.52
N SER A 92 -3.43 -7.34 -12.61
CA SER A 92 -4.15 -6.46 -11.67
C SER A 92 -3.21 -5.73 -10.70
N SER A 93 -2.13 -6.39 -10.25
CA SER A 93 -1.11 -5.81 -9.39
C SER A 93 -0.33 -4.70 -10.10
N LEU A 94 0.06 -4.93 -11.36
CA LEU A 94 0.78 -3.95 -12.17
C LEU A 94 -0.06 -2.73 -12.51
N ILE A 95 -1.37 -2.91 -12.77
CA ILE A 95 -2.28 -1.77 -12.95
C ILE A 95 -2.26 -0.90 -11.70
N VAL A 96 -2.50 -1.49 -10.53
CA VAL A 96 -2.50 -0.73 -9.25
C VAL A 96 -1.16 -0.06 -8.99
N ALA A 97 -0.05 -0.78 -9.17
CA ALA A 97 1.29 -0.24 -8.95
C ALA A 97 1.62 0.92 -9.91
N SER A 98 1.32 0.76 -11.21
CA SER A 98 1.54 1.81 -12.21
C SER A 98 0.69 3.05 -11.94
N THR A 99 -0.56 2.88 -11.51
CA THR A 99 -1.44 3.99 -11.15
C THR A 99 -0.98 4.71 -9.87
N ILE A 100 -0.50 3.99 -8.86
CA ILE A 100 -0.05 4.60 -7.60
C ILE A 100 1.28 5.34 -7.78
N GLN A 101 2.21 4.75 -8.54
CA GLN A 101 3.55 5.31 -8.71
C GLN A 101 3.64 6.31 -9.87
N ASP A 102 2.60 6.39 -10.69
CA ASP A 102 2.55 7.21 -11.92
C ASP A 102 3.73 6.91 -12.86
N THR A 103 4.03 5.62 -13.02
CA THR A 103 5.17 5.15 -13.82
C THR A 103 4.72 4.06 -14.80
N PRO A 104 5.22 4.03 -16.04
CA PRO A 104 4.88 2.98 -16.99
C PRO A 104 5.16 1.58 -16.48
N VAL A 105 4.29 0.62 -16.80
CA VAL A 105 4.42 -0.79 -16.37
C VAL A 105 5.81 -1.37 -16.69
N ALA A 106 6.43 -0.95 -17.80
CA ALA A 106 7.74 -1.44 -18.21
C ALA A 106 8.87 -1.15 -17.21
N SER A 107 8.81 -0.06 -16.44
CA SER A 107 9.83 0.27 -15.43
C SER A 107 9.62 -0.44 -14.10
N LEU A 108 8.41 -0.96 -13.85
CA LEU A 108 8.06 -1.69 -12.64
C LEU A 108 8.44 -3.18 -12.70
N LEU A 109 8.85 -3.65 -13.89
CA LEU A 109 9.15 -5.04 -14.14
C LEU A 109 10.63 -5.35 -14.01
N ALA A 110 10.92 -6.47 -13.35
CA ALA A 110 12.24 -7.08 -13.45
C ALA A 110 12.53 -7.50 -14.91
N PRO A 111 13.77 -7.33 -15.42
CA PRO A 111 14.11 -7.66 -16.80
C PRO A 111 13.77 -9.10 -17.20
N SER A 112 13.87 -10.04 -16.25
CA SER A 112 13.52 -11.45 -16.42
C SER A 112 12.03 -11.70 -16.66
N ALA A 113 11.15 -10.89 -16.06
CA ALA A 113 9.69 -11.05 -16.15
C ALA A 113 9.07 -10.36 -17.37
N SER A 114 9.76 -9.38 -17.96
CA SER A 114 9.25 -8.52 -19.05
C SER A 114 8.70 -9.31 -20.25
N LYS A 115 9.45 -10.32 -20.75
CA LYS A 115 9.01 -11.11 -21.91
C LYS A 115 7.70 -11.86 -21.66
N ARG A 116 7.61 -12.52 -20.50
CA ARG A 116 6.45 -13.34 -20.12
C ARG A 116 5.20 -12.49 -19.94
N ILE A 117 5.32 -11.35 -19.25
CA ILE A 117 4.19 -10.45 -18.97
C ILE A 117 3.72 -9.73 -20.23
N ARG A 118 4.62 -9.36 -21.14
CA ARG A 118 4.25 -8.81 -22.46
C ARG A 118 3.46 -9.80 -23.32
N LEU A 119 3.82 -11.08 -23.27
CA LEU A 119 3.10 -12.14 -23.98
C LEU A 119 1.72 -12.38 -23.36
N ALA A 120 1.64 -12.47 -22.04
CA ALA A 120 0.40 -12.78 -21.32
C ALA A 120 -0.59 -11.59 -21.26
N SER A 121 -0.10 -10.35 -21.23
CA SER A 121 -0.93 -9.15 -21.03
C SER A 121 -0.42 -7.97 -21.85
N PRO A 122 -0.50 -8.03 -23.20
CA PRO A 122 -0.02 -6.96 -24.08
C PRO A 122 -0.73 -5.62 -23.85
N GLN A 123 -2.00 -5.65 -23.43
CA GLN A 123 -2.83 -4.46 -23.17
C GLN A 123 -2.22 -3.52 -22.11
N LEU A 124 -1.39 -4.02 -21.18
CA LEU A 124 -0.73 -3.21 -20.16
C LEU A 124 0.28 -2.22 -20.73
N PHE A 125 0.79 -2.49 -21.94
CA PHE A 125 1.83 -1.68 -22.58
C PHE A 125 1.26 -0.73 -23.64
N ASN A 126 -0.03 -0.86 -23.94
CA ASN A 126 -0.72 -0.04 -24.94
C ASN A 126 -1.59 1.06 -24.29
N MET A 127 -1.65 1.13 -22.95
CA MET A 127 -2.51 2.05 -22.20
C MET A 127 -1.87 3.44 -21.93
N LEU A 128 -0.67 3.70 -22.45
CA LEU A 128 0.05 4.97 -22.27
C LEU A 128 0.67 5.41 -23.61
N GLU A 129 -0.18 5.88 -24.52
CA GLU A 129 0.18 6.88 -25.54
C GLU A 129 -0.57 8.18 -25.23
#